data_AF-W9RLG3-F1
#
_entry.id   AF-W9RLG3-F1
#
_cell.length_a   1.000
_cell.length_b   1.000
_cell.length_c   1.000
_cell.angle_alpha   90.00
_cell.angle_beta   90.00
_cell.angle_gamma   90.00
#
_symmetry.space_group_name_H-M   'P 1'
#
loop_
_entity.id
_entity.type
_entity.pdbx_description
1 polymer ?
#
loop_
_entity_poly.entity_id
_entity_poly.type
_entity_poly.pdbx_seq_one_letter_code
_entity_poly.pdbx_strand_id
1 'polypeptide(L)'
;MSVSLTVMTFNLHEDQPPESPNSWEKRRDLCLSVITSYYPMILCTQQGVKSQLDYLQQGLPVDLPCSSGYDQFGISRKGPQDALDEHCTIFYDREKVEFLEGGTFWLSESPSVPGSMSWGAAVPCIATWAISAIIFYFFYMNGLLYSLFIFLDWKISTFCFFNMMSTHFN
;
A
#
# COMPACT_ATOMS: atom_id res chain seq x y z
N MET A 1 -24.70 11.86 4.70
CA MET A 1 -24.20 10.60 4.12
C MET A 1 -22.72 10.50 4.48
N SER A 2 -22.24 9.33 4.93
CA SER A 2 -20.84 9.12 5.31
C SER A 2 -20.04 8.68 4.09
N VAL A 3 -18.84 9.23 3.89
CA VAL A 3 -17.90 8.69 2.90
C VAL A 3 -17.47 7.33 3.43
N SER A 4 -17.57 6.29 2.62
CA SER A 4 -17.04 4.98 3.00
C SER A 4 -15.61 4.88 2.46
N LEU A 5 -14.64 4.87 3.37
CA LEU A 5 -13.25 4.60 3.05
C LEU A 5 -13.01 3.09 3.22
N THR A 6 -12.60 2.41 2.15
CA THR A 6 -12.16 1.00 2.23
C THR A 6 -10.64 0.94 2.28
N VAL A 7 -10.11 0.40 3.38
CA VAL A 7 -8.67 0.20 3.58
C VAL A 7 -8.42 -1.28 3.85
N MET A 8 -7.36 -1.83 3.26
CA MET A 8 -6.90 -3.18 3.51
C MET A 8 -5.44 -3.15 3.97
N THR A 9 -5.09 -3.99 4.94
CA THR A 9 -3.71 -4.36 5.22
C THR A 9 -3.50 -5.82 4.85
N PHE A 10 -2.41 -6.14 4.17
CA PHE A 10 -2.16 -7.49 3.66
C PHE A 10 -0.65 -7.80 3.63
N ASN A 11 -0.21 -8.72 4.49
CA ASN A 11 1.16 -9.19 4.48
C ASN A 11 1.36 -10.18 3.33
N LEU A 12 2.28 -9.88 2.42
CA LEU A 12 2.55 -10.71 1.26
C LEU A 12 3.43 -11.90 1.58
N HIS A 13 4.09 -11.93 2.73
CA HIS A 13 5.03 -12.97 3.14
C HIS A 13 6.21 -13.17 2.18
N GLU A 14 7.33 -13.62 2.71
CA GLU A 14 8.50 -13.94 1.90
C GLU A 14 8.19 -15.04 0.85
N ASP A 15 8.94 -15.02 -0.25
CA ASP A 15 8.87 -16.08 -1.23
C ASP A 15 9.55 -17.34 -0.69
N GLN A 16 8.92 -18.49 -0.92
CA GLN A 16 9.42 -19.79 -0.51
C GLN A 16 9.93 -20.54 -1.76
N PRO A 17 10.82 -21.53 -1.62
CA PRO A 17 11.33 -22.29 -2.76
C PRO A 17 10.20 -22.83 -3.67
N PRO A 18 10.39 -22.91 -4.99
CA PRO A 18 9.34 -23.30 -5.96
C PRO A 18 8.60 -24.62 -5.65
N GLU A 19 9.27 -25.52 -4.94
CA GLU A 19 8.80 -26.84 -4.52
C GLU A 19 7.81 -26.73 -3.37
N SER A 20 7.92 -25.68 -2.54
CA SER A 20 7.01 -25.39 -1.44
C SER A 20 5.59 -25.16 -1.96
N PRO A 21 4.54 -25.69 -1.29
CA PRO A 21 3.17 -25.33 -1.61
C PRO A 21 2.90 -23.82 -1.39
N ASN A 22 3.73 -23.15 -0.57
CA ASN A 22 3.59 -21.73 -0.23
C ASN A 22 4.52 -20.81 -1.05
N SER A 23 5.14 -21.31 -2.11
CA SER A 23 5.90 -20.48 -3.07
C SER A 23 5.01 -19.37 -3.63
N TRP A 24 5.56 -18.18 -3.87
CA TRP A 24 4.84 -17.03 -4.44
C TRP A 24 4.09 -17.39 -5.71
N GLU A 25 4.74 -18.09 -6.64
CA GLU A 25 4.13 -18.50 -7.92
C GLU A 25 2.81 -19.26 -7.76
N LYS A 26 2.67 -20.08 -6.72
CA LYS A 26 1.45 -20.86 -6.45
C LYS A 26 0.35 -20.07 -5.74
N ARG A 27 0.71 -18.98 -5.06
CA ARG A 27 -0.22 -18.18 -4.23
C ARG A 27 -0.55 -16.80 -4.80
N ARG A 28 0.23 -16.27 -5.75
CA ARG A 28 0.09 -14.90 -6.28
C ARG A 28 -1.31 -14.62 -6.83
N ASP A 29 -1.90 -15.57 -7.56
CA ASP A 29 -3.23 -15.42 -8.15
C ASP A 29 -4.31 -15.40 -7.05
N LEU A 30 -4.15 -16.24 -6.02
CA LEU A 30 -5.05 -16.27 -4.86
C LEU A 30 -4.93 -14.97 -4.06
N CYS A 31 -3.71 -14.49 -3.79
CA CYS A 31 -3.48 -13.20 -3.12
C CYS A 31 -4.18 -12.06 -3.88
N LEU A 32 -3.99 -12.00 -5.19
CA LEU A 32 -4.63 -10.99 -6.03
C LEU A 32 -6.16 -11.13 -6.01
N SER A 33 -6.70 -12.34 -6.09
CA SER A 33 -8.16 -12.57 -6.06
C SER A 33 -8.79 -12.09 -4.75
N VAL A 34 -8.11 -12.30 -3.62
CA VAL A 34 -8.56 -11.81 -2.31
C VAL A 34 -8.58 -10.28 -2.32
N ILE A 35 -7.46 -9.65 -2.68
CA ILE A 35 -7.35 -8.18 -2.72
C ILE A 35 -8.43 -7.57 -3.62
N THR A 36 -8.59 -8.10 -4.83
CA THR A 36 -9.55 -7.58 -5.82
C THR A 36 -11.01 -7.82 -5.43
N SER A 37 -11.32 -8.90 -4.69
CA SER A 37 -12.68 -9.16 -4.20
C SER A 37 -13.19 -8.11 -3.20
N TYR A 38 -12.29 -7.44 -2.48
CA TYR A 38 -12.64 -6.37 -1.53
C TYR A 38 -12.55 -4.97 -2.14
N TYR A 39 -11.91 -4.82 -3.30
CA TYR A 39 -11.68 -3.53 -3.99
C TYR A 39 -11.30 -2.38 -3.02
N PRO A 40 -10.17 -2.49 -2.29
CA PRO A 40 -9.80 -1.50 -1.29
C PRO A 40 -9.32 -0.20 -1.95
N MET A 41 -9.89 0.96 -1.60
CA MET A 41 -9.37 2.25 -2.06
C MET A 41 -7.89 2.46 -1.72
N ILE A 42 -7.47 1.94 -0.57
CA ILE A 42 -6.08 1.96 -0.12
C ILE A 42 -5.69 0.55 0.35
N LEU A 43 -4.62 0.01 -0.21
CA LEU A 43 -4.04 -1.27 0.17
C LEU A 43 -2.64 -1.07 0.74
N CYS A 44 -2.43 -1.51 1.97
CA CYS A 44 -1.18 -1.47 2.71
C CYS A 44 -0.55 -2.85 2.72
N THR A 45 0.59 -3.04 2.07
CA THR A 45 1.29 -4.33 2.03
C THR A 45 2.50 -4.37 2.96
N GLN A 46 2.85 -5.57 3.45
CA GLN A 46 4.08 -5.82 4.21
C GLN A 46 4.84 -6.99 3.59
N GLN A 47 6.17 -7.02 3.80
CA GLN A 47 7.08 -8.06 3.29
C GLN A 47 7.06 -8.21 1.76
N GLY A 48 6.54 -7.21 1.04
CA GLY A 48 6.50 -7.24 -0.42
C GLY A 48 7.88 -6.99 -1.00
N VAL A 49 8.38 -7.95 -1.79
CA VAL A 49 9.55 -7.70 -2.65
C VAL A 49 9.10 -7.18 -4.01
N LYS A 50 10.01 -6.56 -4.77
CA LYS A 50 9.68 -5.86 -6.02
C LYS A 50 8.88 -6.70 -7.01
N SER A 51 9.23 -7.98 -7.19
CA SER A 51 8.54 -8.89 -8.11
C SER A 51 7.09 -9.17 -7.68
N GLN A 52 6.83 -9.32 -6.38
CA GLN A 52 5.48 -9.53 -5.86
C GLN A 52 4.63 -8.26 -6.02
N LEU A 53 5.20 -7.10 -5.70
CA LEU A 53 4.55 -5.81 -5.83
C LEU A 53 4.21 -5.48 -7.29
N ASP A 54 5.12 -5.78 -8.22
CA ASP A 54 4.90 -5.58 -9.66
C ASP A 54 3.80 -6.48 -10.20
N TYR A 55 3.73 -7.73 -9.72
CA TYR A 55 2.64 -8.62 -10.06
C TYR A 55 1.28 -8.08 -9.59
N LEU A 56 1.20 -7.58 -8.34
CA LEU A 56 -0.03 -6.94 -7.85
C LEU A 56 -0.37 -5.69 -8.66
N GLN A 57 0.62 -4.83 -8.93
CA GLN A 57 0.43 -3.60 -9.72
C GLN A 57 -0.16 -3.87 -11.11
N GLN A 58 0.22 -4.98 -11.74
CA GLN A 58 -0.29 -5.40 -13.05
C GLN A 58 -1.69 -6.03 -12.97
N GLY A 59 -2.00 -6.70 -11.85
CA GLY A 59 -3.25 -7.42 -11.67
C GLY A 59 -4.39 -6.62 -11.03
N LEU A 60 -4.08 -5.48 -10.41
CA LEU A 60 -5.10 -4.62 -9.79
C LEU A 60 -6.03 -4.01 -10.86
N PRO A 61 -7.34 -3.90 -10.58
CA PRO A 61 -8.32 -3.61 -11.62
C PRO A 61 -8.17 -2.22 -12.21
N VAL A 62 -8.56 -2.12 -13.47
CA VAL A 62 -8.66 -0.87 -14.24
C VAL A 62 -10.12 -0.80 -14.70
N ASP A 63 -11.02 -0.50 -13.76
CA ASP A 63 -12.48 -0.73 -13.92
C ASP A 63 -13.14 0.09 -15.03
N LEU A 64 -12.43 1.05 -15.64
CA LEU A 64 -12.91 1.84 -16.77
C LEU A 64 -11.92 1.79 -17.94
N PRO A 65 -12.40 1.86 -19.20
CA PRO A 65 -11.53 1.97 -20.38
C PRO A 65 -10.67 3.26 -20.41
N CYS A 66 -10.88 4.17 -19.45
CA CYS A 66 -10.07 5.36 -19.19
C CYS A 66 -9.49 5.40 -17.75
N SER A 67 -9.57 4.30 -16.99
CA SER A 67 -9.13 4.27 -15.59
C SER A 67 -7.62 4.31 -15.47
N SER A 68 -7.13 5.10 -14.52
CA SER A 68 -5.70 5.32 -14.27
C SER A 68 -5.07 4.23 -13.38
N GLY A 69 -5.85 3.20 -13.01
CA GLY A 69 -5.41 2.07 -12.18
C GLY A 69 -4.99 2.48 -10.77
N TYR A 70 -4.44 1.51 -10.04
CA TYR A 70 -3.81 1.78 -8.75
C TYR A 70 -2.42 2.39 -8.96
N ASP A 71 -2.04 3.29 -8.08
CA ASP A 71 -0.66 3.70 -7.90
C ASP A 71 -0.04 3.00 -6.70
N GLN A 72 1.30 3.08 -6.59
CA GLN A 72 2.01 2.60 -5.41
C GLN A 72 3.05 3.60 -4.90
N PHE A 73 3.21 3.65 -3.57
CA PHE A 73 4.19 4.45 -2.87
C PHE A 73 4.87 3.65 -1.77
N GLY A 74 6.20 3.77 -1.68
CA GLY A 74 7.02 3.11 -0.68
C GLY A 74 8.41 2.81 -1.23
N ILE A 75 9.39 2.66 -0.33
CA ILE A 75 10.75 2.25 -0.67
C ILE A 75 11.13 1.00 0.11
N SER A 76 12.15 0.31 -0.38
CA SER A 76 12.69 -0.86 0.28
C SER A 76 13.27 -0.52 1.66
N ARG A 77 13.25 -1.49 2.57
CA ARG A 77 13.88 -1.37 3.91
C ARG A 77 15.40 -1.19 3.86
N LYS A 78 16.06 -1.41 2.73
CA LYS A 78 17.49 -1.07 2.54
C LYS A 78 17.71 0.33 1.96
N GLY A 79 16.63 1.02 1.60
CA GLY A 79 16.67 2.37 1.05
C GLY A 79 16.46 2.42 -0.45
N PRO A 80 16.49 3.63 -1.03
CA PRO A 80 16.14 3.84 -2.45
C PRO A 80 17.19 3.28 -3.43
N GLN A 81 18.39 2.97 -2.96
CA GLN A 81 19.48 2.42 -3.80
C GLN A 81 19.38 0.91 -3.99
N ASP A 82 18.75 0.20 -3.06
CA ASP A 82 18.53 -1.24 -3.11
C ASP A 82 17.04 -1.54 -3.03
N ALA A 83 16.38 -1.54 -4.20
CA ALA A 83 14.95 -1.76 -4.34
C ALA A 83 14.55 -3.24 -4.37
N LEU A 84 15.48 -4.18 -4.11
CA LEU A 84 15.20 -5.62 -4.22
C LEU A 84 14.71 -6.24 -2.91
N ASP A 85 14.99 -5.58 -1.78
CA ASP A 85 14.58 -6.06 -0.45
C ASP A 85 13.11 -5.70 -0.14
N GLU A 86 12.59 -6.13 1.01
CA GLU A 86 11.20 -5.96 1.42
C GLU A 86 10.74 -4.49 1.54
N HIS A 87 9.48 -4.24 1.20
CA HIS A 87 8.82 -2.93 1.29
C HIS A 87 7.60 -2.98 2.22
N CYS A 88 7.20 -1.80 2.68
CA CYS A 88 5.87 -1.52 3.25
C CYS A 88 5.07 -0.65 2.26
N THR A 89 4.66 -1.23 1.13
CA THR A 89 4.10 -0.46 0.01
C THR A 89 2.63 -0.11 0.25
N ILE A 90 2.28 1.14 -0.01
CA ILE A 90 0.91 1.66 -0.05
C ILE A 90 0.46 1.72 -1.50
N PHE A 91 -0.54 0.93 -1.87
CA PHE A 91 -1.27 1.05 -3.12
C PHE A 91 -2.53 1.90 -2.91
N TYR A 92 -2.90 2.72 -3.88
CA TYR A 92 -4.13 3.53 -3.82
C TYR A 92 -4.79 3.66 -5.19
N ASP A 93 -6.13 3.64 -5.22
CA ASP A 93 -6.93 3.86 -6.43
C ASP A 93 -6.87 5.34 -6.84
N ARG A 94 -6.21 5.66 -7.96
CA ARG A 94 -6.00 7.04 -8.44
C ARG A 94 -7.28 7.79 -8.78
N GLU A 95 -8.39 7.09 -9.02
CA GLU A 95 -9.67 7.75 -9.30
C GLU A 95 -10.37 8.20 -8.02
N LYS A 96 -10.02 7.58 -6.89
CA LYS A 96 -10.68 7.80 -5.60
C LYS A 96 -9.79 8.51 -4.60
N VAL A 97 -8.47 8.41 -4.76
CA VAL A 97 -7.47 8.90 -3.81
C VAL A 97 -6.41 9.72 -4.54
N GLU A 98 -6.23 10.95 -4.09
CA GLU A 98 -5.14 11.83 -4.48
C GLU A 98 -4.00 11.73 -3.46
N PHE A 99 -2.80 11.38 -3.92
CA PHE A 99 -1.59 11.40 -3.11
C PHE A 99 -1.03 12.82 -3.02
N LEU A 100 -0.83 13.32 -1.80
CA LEU A 100 -0.33 14.68 -1.56
C LEU A 100 1.13 14.69 -1.13
N GLU A 101 1.45 13.89 -0.12
CA GLU A 101 2.79 13.81 0.47
C GLU A 101 3.00 12.43 1.06
N GLY A 102 4.23 11.96 1.13
CA GLY A 102 4.55 10.71 1.80
C GLY A 102 6.02 10.57 2.09
N GLY A 103 6.34 9.60 2.93
CA GLY A 103 7.72 9.28 3.27
C GLY A 103 7.87 7.86 3.77
N THR A 104 9.11 7.41 3.86
CA THR A 104 9.49 6.19 4.56
C THR A 104 10.61 6.51 5.52
N PHE A 105 10.51 6.02 6.75
CA PHE A 105 11.55 6.17 7.77
C PHE A 105 11.83 4.83 8.42
N TRP A 106 13.04 4.70 8.98
CA TRP A 106 13.48 3.52 9.68
C TRP A 106 13.07 3.57 11.14
N LEU A 107 12.56 2.45 11.64
CA LEU A 107 12.24 2.26 13.04
C LEU A 107 13.55 1.99 13.79
N SER A 108 14.30 3.06 14.04
CA SER A 108 15.61 3.03 14.68
C SER A 108 15.89 4.34 15.44
N GLU A 109 17.01 4.40 16.16
CA GLU A 109 17.53 5.64 16.76
C GLU A 109 17.98 6.67 15.70
N SER A 110 18.10 6.26 14.43
CA SER A 110 18.45 7.12 13.30
C SER A 110 17.44 6.97 12.15
N PRO A 111 16.18 7.45 12.30
CA PRO A 111 15.09 7.16 11.36
C PRO A 111 15.30 7.66 9.92
N SER A 112 16.20 8.62 9.72
CA SER A 112 16.55 9.18 8.41
C SER A 112 17.68 8.44 7.71
N VAL A 113 18.32 7.46 8.38
CA VAL A 113 19.46 6.70 7.84
C VAL A 113 18.95 5.39 7.24
N PRO A 114 19.08 5.18 5.92
CA PRO A 114 18.66 3.94 5.28
C PRO A 114 19.33 2.71 5.85
N GLY A 115 18.55 1.66 6.10
CA GLY A 115 19.02 0.39 6.64
C GLY A 115 19.40 0.42 8.12
N SER A 116 19.13 1.52 8.84
CA SER A 116 19.43 1.61 10.27
C SER A 116 18.59 0.63 11.10
N MET A 117 19.21 0.12 12.17
CA MET A 117 18.66 -0.90 13.05
C MET A 117 18.87 -0.49 14.50
N SER A 118 17.91 -0.78 15.38
CA SER A 118 18.01 -0.49 16.81
C SER A 118 17.25 -1.52 17.63
N TRP A 119 17.41 -1.47 18.95
CA TRP A 119 16.68 -2.31 19.90
C TRP A 119 16.77 -3.83 19.65
N GLY A 120 17.90 -4.28 19.10
CA GLY A 120 18.15 -5.71 18.82
C GLY A 120 17.37 -6.27 17.63
N ALA A 121 16.84 -5.42 16.73
CA ALA A 121 16.22 -5.88 15.50
C ALA A 121 17.20 -6.74 14.67
N ALA A 122 16.70 -7.83 14.08
CA ALA A 122 17.50 -8.71 13.21
C ALA A 122 17.64 -8.18 11.78
N VAL A 123 16.69 -7.36 11.34
CA VAL A 123 16.65 -6.71 10.02
C VAL A 123 16.14 -5.27 10.18
N PRO A 124 16.45 -4.36 9.22
CA PRO A 124 15.90 -3.01 9.24
C PRO A 124 14.37 -3.02 9.19
N CYS A 125 13.72 -2.33 10.11
CA CYS A 125 12.27 -2.15 10.11
C CYS A 125 11.94 -0.76 9.58
N ILE A 126 10.91 -0.64 8.75
CA ILE A 126 10.47 0.63 8.16
C ILE A 126 9.00 0.89 8.40
N ALA A 127 8.64 2.17 8.39
CA ALA A 127 7.26 2.64 8.28
C ALA A 127 7.14 3.58 7.08
N THR A 128 6.17 3.31 6.22
CA THR A 128 5.80 4.14 5.07
C THR A 128 4.47 4.82 5.36
N TRP A 129 4.37 6.11 5.10
CA TRP A 129 3.18 6.92 5.35
C TRP A 129 2.84 7.77 4.13
N ALA A 130 1.56 8.08 4.00
CA ALA A 130 1.04 8.98 2.99
C ALA A 130 -0.04 9.89 3.60
N ILE A 131 -0.01 11.16 3.21
CA ILE A 131 -1.10 12.12 3.33
C ILE A 131 -1.84 12.10 2.00
N SER A 132 -3.14 11.86 2.07
CA SER A 132 -3.99 11.74 0.88
C SER A 132 -5.33 12.45 1.05
N ALA A 133 -5.97 12.77 -0.08
CA ALA A 133 -7.32 13.29 -0.15
C ALA A 133 -8.22 12.35 -0.95
N ILE A 134 -9.53 12.36 -0.66
CA ILE A 134 -10.51 11.60 -1.43
C ILE A 134 -11.04 12.49 -2.57
N ILE A 135 -11.05 11.96 -3.79
CA ILE A 135 -11.47 12.67 -5.00
C ILE A 135 -12.99 12.66 -5.12
N PHE A 136 -13.58 13.80 -5.49
CA PHE A 136 -15.00 13.95 -5.79
C PHE A 136 -15.21 14.58 -7.17
N TYR A 137 -16.08 13.98 -7.97
CA TYR A 137 -16.47 14.52 -9.27
C TYR A 137 -17.79 15.29 -9.18
N PHE A 138 -17.77 16.52 -9.69
CA PHE A 138 -18.95 17.37 -9.87
C PHE A 138 -19.19 17.58 -11.36
N PHE A 139 -20.42 17.31 -11.83
CA PHE A 139 -20.81 17.51 -13.22
C PHE A 139 -21.84 18.63 -13.31
N TYR A 140 -21.64 19.59 -14.21
CA TYR A 140 -22.63 20.64 -14.46
C TYR A 140 -23.25 20.41 -15.84
N MET A 141 -24.55 20.12 -15.89
CA MET A 141 -25.28 19.85 -17.13
C MET A 141 -26.60 20.64 -17.14
N ASN A 142 -26.94 21.29 -18.26
CA ASN A 142 -28.20 22.02 -18.46
C ASN A 142 -28.55 23.02 -17.33
N GLY A 143 -27.57 23.76 -16.81
CA GLY A 143 -27.82 24.77 -15.77
C GLY A 143 -27.95 24.21 -14.35
N LEU A 144 -27.79 22.89 -14.16
CA LEU A 144 -27.89 22.21 -12.87
C LEU A 144 -26.55 21.55 -12.51
N LEU A 145 -26.08 21.79 -11.29
CA LEU A 145 -24.91 21.12 -10.73
C LEU A 145 -25.35 19.75 -10.19
N TYR A 146 -24.96 18.70 -10.90
CA TYR A 146 -25.08 17.32 -10.45
C TYR A 146 -23.81 16.97 -9.69
N SER A 147 -23.99 16.63 -8.43
CA SER A 147 -22.91 16.11 -7.61
C SER A 147 -23.22 14.65 -7.33
N LEU A 148 -22.26 13.77 -7.63
CA LEU A 148 -22.24 12.45 -7.02
C LEU A 148 -21.59 12.63 -5.63
N PHE A 149 -22.39 13.12 -4.68
CA PHE A 149 -21.96 13.57 -3.36
C PHE A 149 -21.49 12.42 -2.47
N ILE A 150 -20.30 12.51 -1.87
CA ILE A 150 -20.12 12.36 -0.41
C ILE A 150 -19.05 13.39 0.08
N PHE A 151 -18.99 13.72 1.38
CA PHE A 151 -18.42 14.96 1.95
C PHE A 151 -16.88 15.07 2.02
N LEU A 152 -16.36 16.31 1.95
CA LEU A 152 -15.01 16.70 2.36
C LEU A 152 -14.86 16.60 3.88
N ASP A 153 -13.94 15.76 4.35
CA ASP A 153 -13.29 15.95 5.66
C ASP A 153 -11.77 15.87 5.47
N TRP A 154 -11.07 16.81 6.07
CA TRP A 154 -9.73 17.26 5.66
C TRP A 154 -8.65 16.45 6.41
N LYS A 155 -7.66 15.94 5.66
CA LYS A 155 -6.50 15.12 6.11
C LYS A 155 -6.86 13.74 6.68
N ILE A 156 -6.80 12.72 5.81
CA ILE A 156 -6.64 11.34 6.26
C ILE A 156 -5.15 11.01 6.24
N SER A 157 -4.55 10.89 7.42
CA SER A 157 -3.25 10.25 7.58
C SER A 157 -3.49 8.74 7.56
N THR A 158 -3.24 8.09 6.41
CA THR A 158 -3.23 6.64 6.36
C THR A 158 -1.91 6.17 6.93
N PHE A 159 -1.96 5.61 8.14
CA PHE A 159 -0.82 4.93 8.76
C PHE A 159 -0.82 3.47 8.34
N CYS A 160 0.19 3.04 7.60
CA CYS A 160 0.49 1.63 7.43
C CYS A 160 1.07 1.11 8.76
N PHE A 161 0.26 0.44 9.58
CA PHE A 161 0.66 -0.07 10.89
C PHE A 161 1.56 -1.31 10.78
N PHE A 162 2.72 -1.20 11.43
CA PHE A 162 3.53 -2.21 12.12
C PHE A 162 3.86 -3.55 11.43
N ASN A 163 5.14 -3.69 11.08
CA ASN A 163 5.84 -4.97 11.13
C ASN A 163 6.36 -5.19 12.58
N MET A 164 5.48 -5.60 13.50
CA MET A 164 5.95 -6.26 14.72
C MET A 164 6.04 -7.73 14.38
N MET A 165 7.16 -8.15 13.79
CA MET A 165 7.55 -9.54 13.88
C MET A 165 7.51 -9.91 15.37
N SER A 166 6.76 -10.95 15.68
CA SER A 166 6.76 -11.61 16.98
C SER A 166 8.17 -12.13 17.27
N THR A 167 9.06 -11.28 17.75
CA THR A 167 10.19 -11.73 18.55
C THR A 167 9.66 -11.91 19.96
N HIS A 168 9.60 -13.17 20.39
CA HIS A 168 9.38 -13.51 21.79
C HIS A 168 10.30 -12.63 22.65
N PHE A 169 9.72 -11.76 23.47
CA PHE A 169 10.38 -11.28 24.67
C PHE A 169 10.50 -12.50 25.59
N ASN A 170 11.71 -13.04 25.68
CA ASN A 170 12.13 -13.83 26.83
C ASN A 170 12.70 -12.88 27.88
#